data_AF-A0AAD5CF28-F1
#
_entry.id   AF-A0AAD5CF28-F1
#
_cell.length_a   1.000
_cell.length_b   1.000
_cell.length_c   1.000
_cell.angle_alpha   90.00
_cell.angle_beta   90.00
_cell.angle_gamma   90.00
#
_symmetry.space_group_name_H-M   'P 1'
#
loop_
_entity.id
_entity.type
_entity.pdbx_description
1 polymer ?
#
loop_
_entity_poly.entity_id
_entity_poly.type
_entity_poly.pdbx_seq_one_letter_code
_entity_poly.pdbx_strand_id
1 'polypeptide(L)'
;VDTYGLCVIVHLMLHNTYMEIDKTPSLGGYLYQPKSPFKRYQKVDLWKKLFTDLLNNDDDGEHLKILGNLRKSFEDYMCSNPHLIKQLKQSLTKQRISMCSS
;
A
#
# COMPACT_ATOMS: atom_id res chain seq x y z
N VAL A 1 -15.11 1.29 6.86
CA VAL A 1 -14.28 1.86 5.76
C VAL A 1 -13.94 0.71 4.83
N ASP A 2 -14.02 0.87 3.50
CA ASP A 2 -13.68 -0.22 2.56
C ASP A 2 -12.15 -0.40 2.47
N THR A 3 -11.59 -1.25 3.33
CA THR A 3 -10.15 -1.55 3.38
C THR A 3 -9.72 -2.48 2.25
N TYR A 4 -10.59 -3.39 1.81
CA TYR A 4 -10.35 -4.29 0.70
C TYR A 4 -10.22 -3.51 -0.62
N GLY A 5 -11.15 -2.58 -0.87
CA GLY A 5 -11.10 -1.70 -2.04
C GLY A 5 -9.80 -0.89 -2.10
N LEU A 6 -9.32 -0.39 -0.94
CA LEU A 6 -8.03 0.28 -0.86
C LEU A 6 -6.86 -0.66 -1.24
N CYS A 7 -6.86 -1.91 -0.76
CA CYS A 7 -5.86 -2.91 -1.15
C CYS A 7 -5.85 -3.16 -2.66
N VAL A 8 -7.03 -3.29 -3.28
CA VAL A 8 -7.16 -3.48 -4.74
C VAL A 8 -6.54 -2.31 -5.51
N ILE A 9 -6.84 -1.07 -5.11
CA ILE A 9 -6.31 0.13 -5.77
C ILE A 9 -4.79 0.21 -5.61
N VAL A 10 -4.27 -0.02 -4.40
CA VAL A 10 -2.83 -0.02 -4.14
C VAL A 10 -2.12 -1.10 -4.97
N HIS A 11 -2.66 -2.30 -5.02
CA HIS A 11 -2.12 -3.40 -5.83
C HIS A 11 -2.10 -3.03 -7.31
N LEU A 12 -3.18 -2.44 -7.82
CA LEU A 12 -3.25 -1.97 -9.21
C LEU A 12 -2.17 -0.93 -9.50
N MET A 13 -1.92 0.02 -8.60
CA MET A 13 -0.86 1.02 -8.77
C MET A 13 0.55 0.42 -8.73
N LEU A 14 0.78 -0.66 -7.98
CA LEU A 14 2.09 -1.31 -7.84
C LEU A 14 2.42 -2.29 -8.97
N HIS A 15 1.41 -3.04 -9.42
CA HIS A 15 1.58 -4.18 -10.31
C HIS A 15 0.92 -4.00 -11.69
N ASN A 16 0.03 -3.02 -11.85
CA ASN A 16 -0.78 -2.81 -13.06
C ASN A 16 -1.60 -4.05 -13.48
N THR A 17 -2.04 -4.82 -12.49
CA THR A 17 -2.87 -6.02 -12.64
C THR A 17 -3.92 -6.03 -11.55
N TYR A 18 -5.01 -6.79 -11.71
CA TYR A 18 -5.97 -7.01 -10.63
C TYR A 18 -5.33 -7.80 -9.47
N MET A 19 -5.87 -7.60 -8.28
CA MET A 19 -5.38 -8.26 -7.05
C MET A 19 -5.95 -9.67 -6.95
N GLU A 20 -5.06 -10.66 -6.88
CA GLU A 20 -5.37 -12.02 -6.46
C GLU A 20 -4.89 -12.22 -5.03
N ILE A 21 -5.69 -12.88 -4.20
CA ILE A 21 -5.34 -13.19 -2.81
C ILE A 21 -4.84 -14.62 -2.71
N ASP A 22 -3.73 -14.79 -2.00
CA ASP A 22 -3.28 -16.06 -1.48
C ASP A 22 -3.70 -16.21 -0.01
N LYS A 23 -4.02 -17.44 0.38
CA LYS A 23 -4.53 -17.79 1.70
C LYS A 23 -3.58 -18.79 2.35
N THR A 24 -2.82 -18.33 3.32
CA THR A 24 -1.84 -19.15 4.03
C THR A 24 -2.33 -19.51 5.43
N PRO A 25 -2.21 -20.77 5.90
CA PRO A 25 -2.53 -21.12 7.28
C PRO A 25 -1.67 -20.32 8.27
N SER A 26 -2.30 -19.78 9.30
CA SER A 26 -1.65 -19.05 10.39
C SER A 26 -2.16 -19.56 11.75
N LEU A 27 -1.44 -19.25 12.83
CA LEU A 27 -1.84 -19.62 14.19
C LEU A 27 -3.22 -19.03 14.51
N GLY A 28 -4.25 -19.88 14.55
CA GLY A 28 -5.62 -19.48 14.84
C GLY A 28 -6.47 -19.05 13.64
N GLY A 29 -6.01 -19.25 12.40
CA GLY A 29 -6.82 -18.94 11.22
C GLY A 29 -6.04 -18.93 9.92
N TYR A 30 -6.31 -17.91 9.10
CA TYR A 30 -5.66 -17.72 7.81
C TYR A 30 -5.12 -16.32 7.67
N LEU A 31 -3.96 -16.20 7.03
CA LEU A 31 -3.35 -14.96 6.63
C LEU A 31 -3.57 -14.75 5.13
N TYR A 32 -4.20 -13.65 4.79
CA TYR A 32 -4.48 -13.20 3.43
C TYR A 32 -3.42 -12.18 2.99
N GLN A 33 -2.85 -12.39 1.80
CA GLN A 33 -1.87 -11.53 1.16
C GLN A 33 -2.09 -11.48 -0.36
N PRO A 34 -1.65 -10.42 -1.05
CA PRO A 34 -1.57 -10.43 -2.51
C PRO A 34 -0.61 -11.52 -2.99
N LYS A 35 -1.02 -12.27 -4.02
CA LYS A 35 -0.23 -13.33 -4.64
C LYS A 35 0.95 -12.79 -5.46
N SER A 36 0.84 -11.57 -5.98
CA SER A 36 1.89 -10.96 -6.79
C SER A 36 3.14 -10.66 -5.96
N PRO A 37 4.34 -11.07 -6.40
CA PRO A 37 5.56 -10.75 -5.70
C PRO A 37 5.90 -9.26 -5.82
N PHE A 38 6.39 -8.66 -4.73
CA PHE A 38 6.92 -7.30 -4.74
C PHE A 38 8.23 -7.20 -5.53
N LYS A 39 8.46 -6.06 -6.19
CA LYS A 39 9.73 -5.81 -6.89
C LYS A 39 10.85 -5.56 -5.87
N ARG A 40 12.06 -6.07 -6.14
CA ARG A 40 13.21 -6.05 -5.21
C ARG A 40 13.53 -4.70 -4.58
N TYR A 41 13.38 -3.60 -5.33
CA TYR A 41 13.73 -2.25 -4.88
C TYR A 41 12.55 -1.46 -4.29
N GLN A 42 11.37 -2.09 -4.17
CA GLN A 42 10.24 -1.47 -3.48
C GLN A 42 10.44 -1.57 -1.96
N LYS A 43 9.71 -0.73 -1.21
CA LYS A 43 9.65 -0.81 0.25
C LYS A 43 8.75 -1.99 0.65
N VAL A 44 9.25 -3.20 0.40
CA VAL A 44 8.50 -4.47 0.54
C VAL A 44 7.85 -4.56 1.91
N ASP A 45 8.58 -4.25 2.99
CA ASP A 45 8.07 -4.35 4.35
C ASP A 45 6.89 -3.39 4.60
N LEU A 46 6.95 -2.17 4.05
CA LEU A 46 5.91 -1.17 4.19
C LEU A 46 4.61 -1.59 3.46
N TRP A 47 4.76 -2.12 2.24
CA TRP A 47 3.63 -2.63 1.46
C TRP A 47 3.05 -3.90 2.07
N LYS A 48 3.91 -4.84 2.49
CA LYS A 48 3.48 -6.09 3.15
C LYS A 48 2.71 -5.79 4.44
N LYS A 49 3.16 -4.81 5.23
CA LYS A 49 2.44 -4.34 6.41
C LYS A 49 1.07 -3.77 6.05
N LEU A 50 0.98 -2.92 5.01
CA LEU A 50 -0.30 -2.39 4.54
C LEU A 50 -1.29 -3.51 4.20
N PHE A 51 -0.89 -4.49 3.38
CA PHE A 51 -1.80 -5.57 3.01
C PHE A 51 -2.16 -6.47 4.19
N THR A 52 -1.20 -6.76 5.08
CA THR A 52 -1.45 -7.53 6.30
C THR A 52 -2.49 -6.84 7.17
N ASP A 53 -2.26 -5.57 7.48
CA ASP A 53 -3.11 -4.80 8.39
C ASP A 53 -4.51 -4.55 7.80
N LEU A 54 -4.65 -4.45 6.47
CA LEU A 54 -5.95 -4.13 5.85
C LEU A 54 -6.77 -5.37 5.45
N LEU A 55 -6.14 -6.49 5.12
CA LEU A 55 -6.83 -7.71 4.67
C LEU A 55 -7.18 -8.68 5.80
N ASN A 56 -6.63 -8.50 7.00
CA ASN A 56 -6.72 -9.47 8.09
C ASN A 56 -7.29 -8.91 9.39
N ASN A 57 -7.86 -7.69 9.35
CA ASN A 57 -8.52 -7.09 10.51
C ASN A 57 -10.00 -6.95 10.22
N ASP A 58 -10.83 -7.67 10.97
CA ASP A 58 -12.29 -7.66 10.88
C ASP A 58 -12.95 -6.83 12.01
N ASP A 59 -12.16 -6.24 12.92
CA ASP A 59 -12.69 -5.43 14.02
C ASP A 59 -12.91 -3.98 13.60
N ASP A 60 -14.19 -3.61 13.49
CA ASP A 60 -14.65 -2.27 13.13
C ASP A 60 -14.08 -1.16 14.04
N GLY A 61 -13.79 -1.49 15.31
CA GLY A 61 -13.25 -0.54 16.29
C GLY A 61 -11.78 -0.14 16.05
N GLU A 62 -10.99 -1.00 15.40
CA GLU A 62 -9.55 -0.76 15.21
C GLU A 62 -9.18 -0.15 13.87
N HIS A 63 -10.10 -0.14 12.89
CA HIS A 63 -9.79 0.33 11.53
C HIS A 63 -9.21 1.74 11.47
N LEU A 64 -9.77 2.71 12.21
CA LEU A 64 -9.26 4.09 12.19
C LEU A 64 -7.82 4.18 12.73
N LYS A 65 -7.52 3.40 13.77
CA LYS A 65 -6.18 3.32 14.37
C LYS A 65 -5.19 2.67 13.41
N ILE A 66 -5.60 1.58 12.76
CA ILE A 66 -4.80 0.90 11.71
C ILE A 66 -4.48 1.88 10.57
N LEU A 67 -5.50 2.56 10.04
CA LEU A 67 -5.32 3.53 8.95
C LEU A 67 -4.43 4.70 9.37
N GLY A 68 -4.58 5.22 10.59
CA GLY A 68 -3.71 6.26 11.14
C GLY A 68 -2.25 5.82 11.25
N ASN A 69 -2.02 4.61 11.74
CA ASN A 69 -0.68 4.03 11.88
C ASN A 69 -0.02 3.75 10.51
N LEU A 70 -0.80 3.24 9.55
CA LEU A 70 -0.34 3.03 8.18
C LEU A 70 0.03 4.37 7.55
N ARG A 71 -0.87 5.36 7.59
CA ARG A 71 -0.61 6.70 7.06
C ARG A 71 0.69 7.28 7.62
N LYS A 72 0.86 7.24 8.94
CA LYS A 72 2.08 7.72 9.60
C LYS A 72 3.32 6.98 9.10
N SER A 73 3.27 5.66 8.97
CA SER A 73 4.40 4.85 8.48
C SER A 73 4.83 5.24 7.05
N PHE A 74 3.87 5.57 6.18
CA PHE A 74 4.15 6.06 4.83
C PHE A 74 4.69 7.50 4.83
N GLU A 75 4.13 8.37 5.66
CA GLU A 75 4.60 9.75 5.83
C GLU A 75 6.04 9.78 6.36
N ASP A 76 6.33 8.99 7.40
CA ASP A 76 7.68 8.83 7.97
C ASP A 76 8.66 8.34 6.89
N TYR A 77 8.26 7.37 6.06
CA TYR A 77 9.08 6.93 4.93
C TYR A 77 9.33 8.05 3.91
N MET A 78 8.30 8.78 3.48
CA MET A 78 8.43 9.88 2.53
C MET A 78 9.34 11.00 3.05
N CYS A 79 9.26 11.28 4.36
CA CYS A 79 10.03 12.33 5.03
C CYS A 79 11.42 11.86 5.49
N SER A 80 11.70 10.55 5.51
CA SER A 80 12.99 9.99 5.95
C SER A 80 14.18 10.48 5.14
N ASN A 81 13.96 10.92 3.89
CA ASN A 81 15.00 11.42 3.01
C ASN A 81 14.51 12.66 2.23
N PRO A 82 15.12 13.85 2.44
CA PRO A 82 14.79 15.06 1.69
C PRO A 82 14.92 14.92 0.17
N HIS A 83 15.79 14.04 -0.33
CA HIS A 83 15.89 13.76 -1.77
C HIS A 83 14.69 12.97 -2.29
N LEU A 84 14.13 12.07 -1.48
CA LEU A 84 12.95 11.28 -1.86
C LEU A 84 11.74 12.19 -2.06
N ILE A 85 11.47 13.10 -1.13
CA ILE A 85 10.33 14.02 -1.26
C ILE A 85 10.51 14.98 -2.45
N LYS A 86 11.75 15.39 -2.75
CA LYS A 86 12.05 16.19 -3.93
C LYS A 86 11.77 15.41 -5.23
N GLN A 87 12.20 14.15 -5.31
CA GLN A 87 11.93 13.27 -6.46
C GLN A 87 10.43 13.02 -6.63
N LEU A 88 9.69 12.77 -5.55
CA LEU A 88 8.24 12.59 -5.59
C LEU A 88 7.53 13.81 -6.17
N LYS A 89 7.88 15.02 -5.71
CA LYS A 89 7.34 16.28 -6.26
C LYS A 89 7.63 16.42 -7.76
N GLN A 90 8.84 16.08 -8.20
CA GLN A 90 9.19 16.11 -9.62
C GLN A 90 8.36 15.11 -10.45
N SER A 91 8.17 13.89 -9.96
CA SER A 91 7.34 12.87 -10.61
C SER A 91 5.87 13.31 -10.72
N LEU A 92 5.32 13.91 -9.66
CA LEU A 92 3.96 14.47 -9.68
C LEU A 92 3.80 15.59 -10.72
N THR A 93 4.79 16.49 -10.86
CA THR A 93 4.78 17.51 -11.91
C THR A 93 4.77 16.90 -13.31
N LYS A 94 5.58 15.86 -13.55
CA LYS A 94 5.61 15.15 -14.84
C LYS A 94 4.27 14.48 -15.15
N GLN A 95 3.67 13.82 -14.16
CA GLN A 95 2.36 13.19 -14.30
C GLN A 95 1.30 14.25 -14.66
N ARG A 96 1.28 15.39 -13.97
CA ARG A 96 0.36 16.50 -14.27
C ARG A 96 0.51 17.02 -15.70
N ILE A 97 1.75 17.26 -16.14
CA ILE A 97 2.01 17.71 -17.52
C ILE A 97 1.48 16.69 -18.52
N SER A 98 1.77 15.40 -18.33
CA SER A 98 1.32 14.34 -19.23
C SER A 98 -0.21 14.25 -19.34
N MET A 99 -0.94 14.48 -18.25
CA MET A 99 -2.41 14.43 -18.25
C MET A 99 -3.05 15.69 -18.84
N CYS A 100 -2.38 16.85 -18.74
CA CYS A 100 -2.91 18.13 -19.22
C CYS A 100 -2.44 18.50 -20.64
N SER A 101 -1.62 17.66 -21.29
CA SER A 101 -1.12 17.88 -22.65
C SER A 101 -2.02 17.23 -23.72
N SER A 102 -3.30 17.03 -23.41
CA SER A 102 -4.36 16.59 -24.34
C SER A 102 -5.11 17.78 -24.91
#